data_AF-A0A536E0R8-F1
#
_entry.id   AF-A0A536E0R8-F1
#
_cell.length_a   1.000
_cell.length_b   1.000
_cell.length_c   1.000
_cell.angle_alpha   90.00
_cell.angle_beta   90.00
_cell.angle_gamma   90.00
#
_symmetry.space_group_name_H-M   'P 1'
#
loop_
_entity.id
_entity.type
_entity.pdbx_description
1 polymer ?
#
loop_
_entity_poly.entity_id
_entity_poly.type
_entity_poly.pdbx_seq_one_letter_code
_entity_poly.pdbx_strand_id
1 'polypeptide(L)'
;ALYIAEMLHVQGWDTRTVLERIEIEGEEHFEEAEALGKGVIFVSAHMGSAEVVAAVAVLRGYKITAVTERLRPDFVMDWAIACRAAMGIRLLPVERAGISLLRSLRRKEMVAFVIDAGIERGSGVPTTFFGRETVFPDGPARLARLSGAPIVFAVAARLPGGRFRAHIEPPMCFDGSRSPEGDARCLTQLASAFERYVRRYPGQWYAFREMWPD
;
A
#
# COMPACT_ATOMS: atom_id res chain seq x y z
N ALA A 1 13.23 -4.82 -13.60
CA ALA A 1 14.50 -4.92 -12.85
C ALA A 1 14.58 -3.91 -11.70
N LEU A 2 14.35 -2.61 -11.95
CA LEU A 2 14.52 -1.56 -10.92
C LEU A 2 13.66 -1.73 -9.67
N TYR A 3 12.37 -2.11 -9.81
CA TYR A 3 11.47 -2.35 -8.68
C TYR A 3 12.02 -3.39 -7.68
N ILE A 4 12.48 -4.53 -8.20
CA ILE A 4 13.06 -5.60 -7.38
C ILE A 4 14.41 -5.19 -6.79
N ALA A 5 15.22 -4.44 -7.54
CA ALA A 5 16.51 -3.94 -7.04
C ALA A 5 16.32 -2.99 -5.85
N GLU A 6 15.29 -2.16 -5.84
CA GLU A 6 15.00 -1.27 -4.70
C GLU A 6 14.48 -2.02 -3.49
N MET A 7 13.79 -3.15 -3.70
CA MET A 7 13.42 -4.06 -2.61
C MET A 7 14.62 -4.51 -1.78
N LEU A 8 15.78 -4.64 -2.42
CA LEU A 8 17.07 -4.95 -1.79
C LEU A 8 17.76 -3.71 -1.20
N HIS A 9 17.84 -2.62 -1.96
CA HIS A 9 18.71 -1.49 -1.59
C HIS A 9 18.10 -0.53 -0.57
N VAL A 10 16.78 -0.31 -0.59
CA VAL A 10 16.13 0.69 0.28
C VAL A 10 16.21 0.30 1.75
N GLN A 11 16.27 -1.00 2.06
CA GLN A 11 16.41 -1.51 3.43
C GLN A 11 17.71 -1.04 4.12
N GLY A 12 18.73 -0.66 3.34
CA GLY A 12 20.01 -0.18 3.84
C GLY A 12 20.14 1.34 3.92
N TRP A 13 19.09 2.10 3.60
CA TRP A 13 19.14 3.57 3.65
C TRP A 13 19.08 4.06 5.09
N ASP A 14 19.99 4.97 5.46
CA ASP A 14 19.89 5.74 6.68
C ASP A 14 18.88 6.90 6.53
N THR A 15 18.46 7.48 7.65
CA THR A 15 17.50 8.60 7.65
C THR A 15 17.95 9.75 6.75
N ARG A 16 19.25 10.07 6.73
CA ARG A 16 19.80 11.12 5.87
C ARG A 16 19.59 10.80 4.38
N THR A 17 19.90 9.58 3.95
CA THR A 17 19.74 9.15 2.56
C THR A 17 18.28 9.26 2.13
N VAL A 18 17.35 8.86 2.99
CA VAL A 18 15.91 8.98 2.73
C VAL A 18 15.52 10.45 2.54
N LEU A 19 15.95 11.34 3.44
CA LEU A 19 15.65 12.78 3.37
C LEU A 19 16.29 13.48 2.15
N GLU A 20 17.47 13.06 1.72
CA GLU A 20 18.16 13.63 0.56
C GLU A 20 17.58 13.13 -0.79
N ARG A 21 17.05 11.91 -0.82
CA ARG A 21 16.59 11.25 -2.06
C ARG A 21 15.10 11.39 -2.31
N ILE A 22 14.29 11.71 -1.31
CA ILE A 22 12.83 11.71 -1.42
C ILE A 22 12.27 13.12 -1.27
N GLU A 23 11.58 13.57 -2.30
CA GLU A 23 10.66 14.71 -2.21
C GLU A 23 9.29 14.18 -1.76
N ILE A 24 8.66 14.78 -0.75
CA ILE A 24 7.38 14.32 -0.21
C ILE A 24 6.30 15.37 -0.55
N GLU A 25 5.23 14.93 -1.23
CA GLU A 25 4.00 15.69 -1.46
C GLU A 25 2.87 15.06 -0.64
N GLY A 26 2.13 15.87 0.15
CA GLY A 26 1.00 15.41 0.97
C GLY A 26 1.39 14.81 2.33
N GLU A 27 2.53 15.20 2.90
CA GLU A 27 2.98 14.69 4.21
C GLU A 27 1.96 14.97 5.33
N GLU A 28 1.26 16.11 5.25
CA GLU A 28 0.21 16.54 6.17
C GLU A 28 -0.93 15.51 6.30
N HIS A 29 -1.19 14.70 5.28
CA HIS A 29 -2.27 13.72 5.28
C HIS A 29 -2.02 12.56 6.25
N PHE A 30 -0.77 12.31 6.64
CA PHE A 30 -0.49 11.40 7.74
C PHE A 30 -1.00 11.94 9.07
N GLU A 31 -0.82 13.23 9.34
CA GLU A 31 -1.28 13.87 10.58
C GLU A 31 -2.81 13.92 10.63
N GLU A 32 -3.45 14.22 9.49
CA GLU A 32 -4.90 14.17 9.34
C GLU A 32 -5.46 12.77 9.62
N ALA A 33 -4.80 11.72 9.10
CA ALA A 33 -5.21 10.33 9.35
C ALA A 33 -5.01 9.91 10.81
N GLU A 34 -3.90 10.31 11.44
CA GLU A 34 -3.60 10.02 12.84
C GLU A 34 -4.59 10.70 13.79
N ALA A 35 -4.99 11.93 13.48
CA ALA A 35 -5.95 12.72 14.27
C ALA A 35 -7.31 12.00 14.42
N LEU A 36 -7.67 11.11 13.49
CA LEU A 36 -8.88 10.30 13.58
C LEU A 36 -8.80 9.21 14.68
N GLY A 37 -7.60 8.85 15.12
CA GLY A 37 -7.38 7.98 16.28
C GLY A 37 -7.81 6.53 16.09
N LYS A 38 -7.90 6.04 14.84
CA LYS A 38 -8.35 4.70 14.47
C LYS A 38 -7.26 3.76 13.95
N GLY A 39 -6.00 4.23 13.93
CA GLY A 39 -4.93 3.62 13.13
C GLY A 39 -5.08 3.99 11.65
N VAL A 40 -4.15 3.54 10.80
CA VAL A 40 -4.12 3.92 9.38
C VAL A 40 -4.05 2.67 8.51
N ILE A 41 -4.91 2.60 7.48
CA ILE A 41 -4.79 1.61 6.42
C ILE A 41 -4.03 2.27 5.28
N PHE A 42 -2.75 1.91 5.16
CA PHE A 42 -1.87 2.44 4.14
C PHE A 42 -1.92 1.57 2.90
N VAL A 43 -2.23 2.14 1.74
CA VAL A 43 -2.34 1.40 0.49
C VAL A 43 -1.39 1.97 -0.54
N SER A 44 -0.67 1.10 -1.21
CA SER A 44 0.17 1.44 -2.35
C SER A 44 -0.12 0.51 -3.53
N ALA A 45 0.73 0.61 -4.56
CA ALA A 45 0.69 -0.20 -5.77
C ALA A 45 2.12 -0.60 -6.15
N HIS A 46 2.28 -1.56 -7.06
CA HIS A 46 3.54 -1.87 -7.72
C HIS A 46 3.89 -0.76 -8.72
N MET A 47 4.07 0.46 -8.22
CA MET A 47 4.33 1.65 -9.02
C MET A 47 5.49 2.43 -8.42
N GLY A 48 6.46 2.77 -9.26
CA GLY A 48 7.67 3.43 -8.79
C GLY A 48 8.38 2.51 -7.79
N SER A 49 8.38 2.86 -6.50
CA SER A 49 8.95 2.04 -5.43
C SER A 49 8.06 1.99 -4.18
N ALA A 50 7.48 0.82 -3.90
CA ALA A 50 6.69 0.62 -2.68
C ALA A 50 7.55 0.68 -1.40
N GLU A 51 8.82 0.27 -1.48
CA GLU A 51 9.72 0.37 -0.32
C GLU A 51 10.05 1.81 0.04
N VAL A 52 10.23 2.69 -0.95
CA VAL A 52 10.52 4.11 -0.70
C VAL A 52 9.34 4.78 0.00
N VAL A 53 8.11 4.53 -0.46
CA VAL A 53 6.93 5.12 0.18
C VAL A 53 6.69 4.54 1.59
N ALA A 54 7.01 3.26 1.81
CA ALA A 54 7.00 2.66 3.13
C ALA A 54 8.08 3.25 4.06
N ALA A 55 9.27 3.56 3.54
CA ALA A 55 10.34 4.19 4.30
C ALA A 55 9.95 5.59 4.80
N VAL A 56 9.17 6.35 4.02
CA VAL A 56 8.61 7.63 4.47
C VAL A 56 7.69 7.44 5.69
N ALA A 57 6.80 6.45 5.66
CA ALA A 57 5.95 6.13 6.81
C ALA A 57 6.77 5.66 8.02
N VAL A 58 7.80 4.84 7.82
CA VAL A 58 8.71 4.43 8.91
C VAL A 58 9.43 5.63 9.54
N LEU A 59 9.91 6.58 8.74
CA LEU A 59 10.57 7.79 9.24
C LEU A 59 9.65 8.67 10.10
N ARG A 60 8.35 8.66 9.80
CA ARG A 60 7.32 9.34 10.62
C ARG A 60 7.04 8.62 11.94
N GLY A 61 7.64 7.46 12.18
CA GLY A 61 7.49 6.70 13.43
C GLY A 61 6.34 5.71 13.43
N TYR A 62 5.72 5.44 12.27
CA TYR A 62 4.65 4.43 12.20
C TYR A 62 5.18 3.04 12.51
N LYS A 63 4.46 2.33 13.38
CA LYS A 63 4.59 0.87 13.49
C LYS A 63 3.75 0.23 12.41
N ILE A 64 4.39 -0.47 11.47
CA ILE A 64 3.73 -0.99 10.27
C ILE A 64 3.62 -2.51 10.33
N THR A 65 2.41 -3.04 10.11
CA THR A 65 2.20 -4.44 9.77
C THR A 65 1.70 -4.55 8.32
N ALA A 66 2.57 -5.02 7.43
CA ALA A 66 2.25 -5.24 6.02
C ALA A 66 1.80 -6.68 5.76
N VAL A 67 1.03 -6.88 4.68
CA VAL A 67 0.70 -8.21 4.18
C VAL A 67 1.23 -8.46 2.78
N THR A 68 1.51 -9.71 2.49
CA THR A 68 1.84 -10.19 1.16
C THR A 68 1.24 -11.57 0.95
N GLU A 69 1.04 -11.95 -0.30
CA GLU A 69 0.77 -13.34 -0.65
C GLU A 69 1.96 -14.22 -0.27
N ARG A 70 1.72 -15.51 -0.03
CA ARG A 70 2.81 -16.44 0.24
C ARG A 70 3.72 -16.57 -0.99
N LEU A 71 4.93 -16.00 -0.87
CA LEU A 71 5.97 -16.18 -1.88
C LEU A 71 6.52 -17.60 -1.81
N ARG A 72 6.76 -18.19 -2.98
CA ARG A 72 7.42 -19.49 -3.13
C ARG A 72 8.68 -19.35 -3.99
N PRO A 73 9.71 -20.16 -3.73
CA PRO A 73 9.87 -21.11 -2.60
C PRO A 73 10.00 -20.42 -1.23
N ASP A 74 9.85 -21.16 -0.13
CA ASP A 74 9.74 -20.58 1.23
C ASP A 74 10.93 -19.68 1.62
N PHE A 75 12.15 -19.95 1.12
CA PHE A 75 13.30 -19.08 1.38
C PHE A 75 13.13 -17.66 0.83
N VAL A 76 12.34 -17.48 -0.24
CA VAL A 76 12.01 -16.14 -0.79
C VAL A 76 11.08 -15.41 0.16
N MET A 77 10.15 -16.12 0.81
CA MET A 77 9.29 -15.54 1.83
C MET A 77 10.09 -15.12 3.07
N ASP A 78 10.98 -15.99 3.55
CA ASP A 78 11.85 -15.69 4.69
C ASP A 78 12.74 -14.49 4.40
N TRP A 79 13.29 -14.42 3.19
CA TRP A 79 14.08 -13.28 2.74
C TRP A 79 13.26 -11.98 2.67
N ALA A 80 12.04 -12.02 2.14
CA ALA A 80 11.15 -10.86 2.10
C ALA A 80 10.79 -10.35 3.51
N ILE A 81 10.54 -11.27 4.45
CA ILE A 81 10.31 -10.95 5.87
C ILE A 81 11.55 -10.28 6.47
N ALA A 82 12.74 -10.86 6.26
CA ALA A 82 13.99 -10.32 6.80
C ALA A 82 14.28 -8.91 6.29
N CYS A 83 14.03 -8.65 5.00
CA CYS A 83 14.12 -7.31 4.43
C CYS A 83 13.22 -6.35 5.19
N ARG A 84 11.90 -6.59 5.21
CA ARG A 84 10.93 -5.67 5.86
C ARG A 84 11.23 -5.47 7.34
N ALA A 85 11.68 -6.52 8.04
CA ALA A 85 12.09 -6.42 9.43
C ALA A 85 13.28 -5.47 9.65
N ALA A 86 14.22 -5.38 8.70
CA ALA A 86 15.33 -4.43 8.76
C ALA A 86 14.87 -2.96 8.66
N MET A 87 13.76 -2.71 7.94
CA MET A 87 13.06 -1.41 7.94
C MET A 87 12.13 -1.21 9.16
N GLY A 88 12.03 -2.16 10.09
CA GLY A 88 11.10 -2.10 11.22
C GLY A 88 9.65 -2.43 10.85
N ILE A 89 9.41 -3.02 9.67
CA ILE A 89 8.10 -3.43 9.17
C ILE A 89 7.87 -4.91 9.48
N ARG A 90 6.72 -5.23 10.07
CA ARG A 90 6.30 -6.61 10.27
C ARG A 90 5.54 -7.10 9.02
N LEU A 91 6.08 -8.08 8.30
CA LEU A 91 5.43 -8.67 7.13
C LEU A 91 4.72 -9.98 7.49
N LEU A 92 3.48 -10.17 7.04
CA LEU A 92 2.67 -11.38 7.27
C LEU A 92 2.11 -11.96 5.96
N PRO A 93 2.07 -13.31 5.81
CA PRO A 93 1.24 -13.95 4.79
C PRO A 93 -0.25 -13.63 4.99
N VAL A 94 -0.95 -13.33 3.89
CA VAL A 94 -2.34 -12.85 3.92
C VAL A 94 -3.32 -13.84 4.57
N GLU A 95 -3.11 -15.16 4.42
CA GLU A 95 -4.06 -16.21 4.80
C GLU A 95 -4.37 -16.26 6.31
N ARG A 96 -3.52 -15.64 7.14
CA ARG A 96 -3.65 -15.62 8.61
C ARG A 96 -3.53 -14.21 9.21
N ALA A 97 -3.53 -13.18 8.37
CA ALA A 97 -3.22 -11.82 8.83
C ALA A 97 -4.42 -11.09 9.44
N GLY A 98 -5.66 -11.36 9.02
CA GLY A 98 -6.82 -10.49 9.31
C GLY A 98 -7.02 -10.10 10.78
N ILE A 99 -6.97 -11.05 11.72
CA ILE A 99 -7.07 -10.75 13.17
C ILE A 99 -5.89 -9.91 13.65
N SER A 100 -4.68 -10.18 13.16
CA SER A 100 -3.48 -9.44 13.52
C SER A 100 -3.54 -8.00 13.02
N LEU A 101 -4.05 -7.78 11.80
CA LEU A 101 -4.22 -6.43 11.22
C LEU A 101 -5.25 -5.61 12.00
N LEU A 102 -6.41 -6.20 12.31
CA LEU A 102 -7.41 -5.54 13.16
C LEU A 102 -6.85 -5.19 14.54
N ARG A 103 -6.01 -6.05 15.12
CA ARG A 103 -5.33 -5.77 16.40
C ARG A 103 -4.36 -4.59 16.28
N SER A 104 -3.60 -4.49 15.19
CA SER A 104 -2.72 -3.34 14.93
C SER A 104 -3.50 -2.04 14.79
N LEU A 105 -4.57 -2.02 14.00
CA LEU A 105 -5.44 -0.84 13.89
C LEU A 105 -6.03 -0.42 15.24
N ARG A 106 -6.49 -1.37 16.07
CA ARG A 106 -6.96 -1.05 17.44
C ARG A 106 -5.88 -0.46 18.35
N ARG A 107 -4.60 -0.76 18.10
CA ARG A 107 -3.46 -0.13 18.79
C ARG A 107 -3.07 1.21 18.16
N LYS A 108 -3.86 1.73 17.22
CA LYS A 108 -3.61 2.95 16.44
C LYS A 108 -2.32 2.85 15.60
N GLU A 109 -1.96 1.64 15.20
CA GLU A 109 -0.81 1.38 14.32
C GLU A 109 -1.23 1.42 12.84
N MET A 110 -0.25 1.33 11.95
CA MET A 110 -0.46 1.28 10.51
C MET A 110 -0.49 -0.18 10.01
N VAL A 111 -1.40 -0.47 9.09
CA VAL A 111 -1.40 -1.70 8.31
C VAL A 111 -1.23 -1.38 6.83
N ALA A 112 -0.42 -2.15 6.11
CA ALA A 112 -0.03 -1.81 4.74
C ALA A 112 -0.42 -2.88 3.71
N PHE A 113 -0.90 -2.42 2.54
CA PHE A 113 -1.33 -3.24 1.41
C PHE A 113 -0.76 -2.74 0.09
N VAL A 114 -0.65 -3.65 -0.88
CA VAL A 114 -0.46 -3.34 -2.29
C VAL A 114 -1.71 -3.82 -3.03
N ILE A 115 -2.34 -2.95 -3.82
CA ILE A 115 -3.70 -3.20 -4.32
C ILE A 115 -3.78 -3.77 -5.75
N ASP A 116 -2.72 -3.65 -6.54
CA ASP A 116 -2.66 -4.08 -7.94
C ASP A 116 -2.10 -5.51 -8.09
N ALA A 117 -2.63 -6.45 -7.28
CA ALA A 117 -2.19 -7.84 -7.24
C ALA A 117 -2.71 -8.72 -8.41
N GLY A 118 -3.41 -8.12 -9.38
CA GLY A 118 -4.05 -8.83 -10.49
C GLY A 118 -5.32 -9.59 -10.11
N ILE A 119 -5.99 -10.14 -11.13
CA ILE A 119 -7.21 -10.94 -10.98
C ILE A 119 -6.88 -12.37 -10.50
N GLU A 120 -6.63 -12.56 -9.20
CA GLU A 120 -6.51 -13.90 -8.62
C GLU A 120 -7.85 -14.46 -8.10
N ARG A 121 -7.99 -15.78 -8.11
CA ARG A 121 -9.17 -16.50 -7.59
C ARG A 121 -9.21 -16.39 -6.05
N GLY A 122 -10.02 -15.46 -5.53
CA GLY A 122 -10.18 -15.22 -4.09
C GLY A 122 -11.25 -14.19 -3.74
N SER A 123 -11.15 -13.57 -2.55
CA SER A 123 -12.02 -12.48 -2.10
C SER A 123 -11.64 -11.17 -2.78
N GLY A 124 -12.08 -11.03 -4.03
CA GLY A 124 -11.96 -9.79 -4.79
C GLY A 124 -13.27 -9.02 -4.80
N VAL A 125 -13.19 -7.71 -5.00
CA VAL A 125 -14.35 -6.83 -5.12
C VAL A 125 -14.37 -6.21 -6.52
N PRO A 126 -15.50 -6.29 -7.24
CA PRO A 126 -15.67 -5.61 -8.52
C PRO A 126 -15.34 -4.12 -8.39
N THR A 127 -14.45 -3.65 -9.25
CA THR A 127 -13.89 -2.30 -9.22
C THR A 127 -13.78 -1.75 -10.63
N THR A 128 -13.99 -0.45 -10.83
CA THR A 128 -13.68 0.20 -12.11
C THR A 128 -12.25 0.75 -12.07
N PHE A 129 -11.44 0.36 -13.04
CA PHE A 129 -10.06 0.84 -13.22
C PHE A 129 -9.79 1.10 -14.71
N PHE A 130 -9.37 2.32 -15.03
CA PHE A 130 -9.24 2.86 -16.38
C PHE A 130 -10.53 2.75 -17.22
N GLY A 131 -11.69 2.93 -16.56
CA GLY A 131 -13.00 2.81 -17.22
C GLY A 131 -13.39 1.39 -17.63
N ARG A 132 -12.63 0.38 -17.18
CA ARG A 132 -12.90 -1.05 -17.40
C ARG A 132 -13.17 -1.75 -16.08
N GLU A 133 -14.00 -2.79 -16.10
CA GLU A 133 -14.27 -3.61 -14.92
C GLU A 133 -13.10 -4.53 -14.61
N THR A 134 -12.69 -4.55 -13.35
CA THR A 134 -11.63 -5.39 -12.80
C THR A 134 -12.01 -5.87 -11.39
N VAL A 135 -11.12 -6.62 -10.75
CA VAL A 135 -11.28 -7.11 -9.40
C VAL A 135 -10.04 -6.71 -8.60
N PHE A 136 -10.24 -5.93 -7.54
CA PHE A 136 -9.19 -5.57 -6.58
C PHE A 136 -9.33 -6.36 -5.28
N PRO A 137 -8.24 -6.59 -4.52
CA PRO A 137 -8.30 -7.26 -3.23
C PRO A 137 -9.20 -6.51 -2.23
N ASP A 138 -10.03 -7.26 -1.49
CA ASP A 138 -11.02 -6.70 -0.56
C ASP A 138 -10.42 -6.16 0.75
N GLY A 139 -9.18 -6.54 1.06
CA GLY A 139 -8.51 -6.29 2.34
C GLY A 139 -8.63 -4.85 2.88
N PRO A 140 -8.25 -3.81 2.11
CA PRO A 140 -8.33 -2.42 2.55
C PRO A 140 -9.76 -1.99 2.89
N ALA A 141 -10.72 -2.22 1.98
CA ALA A 141 -12.11 -1.84 2.18
C ALA A 141 -12.74 -2.59 3.36
N ARG A 142 -12.51 -3.90 3.43
CA ARG A 142 -12.99 -4.76 4.52
C ARG A 142 -12.44 -4.33 5.87
N LEU A 143 -11.16 -3.97 5.96
CA LEU A 143 -10.59 -3.47 7.21
C LEU A 143 -11.14 -2.10 7.57
N ALA A 144 -11.23 -1.16 6.62
CA ALA A 144 -11.77 0.18 6.86
C ALA A 144 -13.20 0.08 7.43
N ARG A 145 -14.04 -0.77 6.84
CA ARG A 145 -15.39 -1.04 7.30
C ARG A 145 -15.46 -1.66 8.71
N LEU A 146 -14.52 -2.54 9.06
CA LEU A 146 -14.50 -3.23 10.36
C LEU A 146 -13.90 -2.40 11.49
N SER A 147 -12.90 -1.57 11.21
CA SER A 147 -12.17 -0.78 12.22
C SER A 147 -12.61 0.69 12.27
N GLY A 148 -13.21 1.20 11.20
CA GLY A 148 -13.42 2.63 10.98
C GLY A 148 -12.13 3.40 10.68
N ALA A 149 -11.03 2.72 10.38
CA ALA A 149 -9.76 3.36 10.06
C ALA A 149 -9.79 4.02 8.67
N PRO A 150 -9.22 5.22 8.51
CA PRO A 150 -9.05 5.85 7.20
C PRO A 150 -8.12 5.03 6.32
N ILE A 151 -8.33 5.13 5.00
CA ILE A 151 -7.38 4.65 4.00
C ILE A 151 -6.55 5.82 3.51
N VAL A 152 -5.22 5.69 3.54
CA VAL A 152 -4.28 6.64 2.92
C VAL A 152 -3.61 5.93 1.76
N PHE A 153 -3.80 6.45 0.54
CA PHE A 153 -3.12 5.93 -0.64
C PHE A 153 -1.81 6.68 -0.85
N ALA A 154 -0.73 5.97 -1.19
CA ALA A 154 0.52 6.61 -1.52
C ALA A 154 1.37 5.80 -2.50
N VAL A 155 2.15 6.50 -3.32
CA VAL A 155 3.13 5.91 -4.25
C VAL A 155 4.41 6.73 -4.26
N ALA A 156 5.56 6.13 -4.55
CA ALA A 156 6.81 6.86 -4.76
C ALA A 156 7.30 6.73 -6.20
N ALA A 157 7.11 7.77 -7.02
CA ALA A 157 7.59 7.80 -8.39
C ALA A 157 9.10 8.09 -8.44
N ARG A 158 9.83 7.40 -9.34
CA ARG A 158 11.25 7.68 -9.61
C ARG A 158 11.41 9.00 -10.35
N LEU A 159 12.46 9.73 -9.97
CA LEU A 159 12.96 10.92 -10.62
C LEU A 159 14.40 10.68 -11.13
N PRO A 160 14.92 11.53 -12.04
CA PRO A 160 16.32 11.47 -12.44
C PRO A 160 17.30 11.55 -11.27
N GLY A 161 18.45 10.88 -11.40
CA GLY A 161 19.52 10.89 -10.38
C GLY A 161 19.30 9.94 -9.20
N GLY A 162 18.42 8.95 -9.33
CA GLY A 162 18.12 8.01 -8.24
C GLY A 162 17.39 8.67 -7.07
N ARG A 163 16.61 9.72 -7.38
CA ARG A 163 15.71 10.42 -6.46
C ARG A 163 14.29 9.91 -6.67
N PHE A 164 13.41 10.23 -5.74
CA PHE A 164 12.01 9.82 -5.74
C PHE A 164 11.11 10.97 -5.33
N ARG A 165 9.85 10.91 -5.75
CA ARG A 165 8.78 11.73 -5.22
C ARG A 165 7.71 10.84 -4.63
N ALA A 166 7.56 10.89 -3.31
CA ALA A 166 6.45 10.27 -2.60
C ALA A 166 5.22 11.18 -2.72
N HIS A 167 4.11 10.60 -3.18
CA HIS A 167 2.80 11.24 -3.24
C HIS A 167 1.92 10.53 -2.23
N ILE A 168 1.41 11.27 -1.27
CA ILE A 168 0.49 10.78 -0.24
C ILE A 168 -0.85 11.48 -0.49
N GLU A 169 -1.92 10.72 -0.54
CA GLU A 169 -3.27 11.25 -0.76
C GLU A 169 -3.97 11.57 0.56
N PRO A 170 -4.94 12.50 0.56
CA PRO A 170 -5.80 12.75 1.71
C PRO A 170 -6.45 11.45 2.24
N PRO A 171 -6.67 11.32 3.56
CA PRO A 171 -7.31 10.14 4.13
C PRO A 171 -8.74 10.00 3.61
N MET A 172 -9.02 8.84 3.03
CA MET A 172 -10.36 8.45 2.59
C MET A 172 -11.10 7.78 3.75
N CYS A 173 -12.16 8.44 4.22
CA CYS A 173 -13.05 7.92 5.24
C CYS A 173 -14.29 7.33 4.57
N PHE A 174 -14.50 6.03 4.73
CA PHE A 174 -15.66 5.36 4.16
C PHE A 174 -16.76 5.24 5.20
N ASP A 175 -17.98 5.60 4.81
CA ASP A 175 -19.13 5.39 5.66
C ASP A 175 -19.28 3.89 5.96
N GLY A 176 -19.69 3.58 7.18
CA GLY A 176 -19.84 2.20 7.65
C GLY A 176 -20.98 1.44 6.99
N SER A 177 -21.34 1.74 5.73
CA SER A 177 -22.26 0.92 4.95
C SER A 177 -21.73 -0.51 4.94
N ARG A 178 -22.41 -1.38 5.68
CA ARG A 178 -22.01 -2.78 5.84
C ARG A 178 -22.40 -3.62 4.62
N SER A 179 -22.10 -3.13 3.42
CA SER A 179 -22.56 -3.73 2.18
C SER A 179 -21.40 -3.94 1.19
N PRO A 180 -21.45 -5.02 0.39
CA PRO A 180 -20.50 -5.24 -0.70
C PRO A 180 -20.39 -4.06 -1.66
N GLU A 181 -21.48 -3.32 -1.89
CA GLU A 181 -21.49 -2.12 -2.73
C GLU A 181 -20.67 -0.98 -2.12
N GLY A 182 -20.63 -0.88 -0.79
CA GLY A 182 -19.76 0.06 -0.08
C GLY A 182 -18.29 -0.27 -0.29
N ASP A 183 -17.92 -1.56 -0.17
CA ASP A 183 -16.56 -2.04 -0.41
C ASP A 183 -16.13 -1.77 -1.88
N ALA A 184 -17.04 -1.93 -2.85
CA ALA A 184 -16.80 -1.64 -4.27
C ALA A 184 -16.60 -0.15 -4.57
N ARG A 185 -17.42 0.73 -3.96
CA ARG A 185 -17.24 2.19 -4.08
C ARG A 185 -15.90 2.63 -3.48
N CYS A 186 -15.54 2.07 -2.33
CA CYS A 186 -14.27 2.34 -1.66
C CYS A 186 -13.08 2.01 -2.57
N LEU A 187 -13.04 0.79 -3.11
CA LEU A 187 -11.96 0.36 -3.98
C LEU A 187 -11.95 1.10 -5.31
N THR A 188 -13.10 1.53 -5.84
CA THR A 188 -13.17 2.35 -7.05
C THR A 188 -12.60 3.76 -6.84
N GLN A 189 -12.82 4.37 -5.67
CA GLN A 189 -12.17 5.66 -5.34
C GLN A 189 -10.65 5.50 -5.20
N LEU A 190 -10.22 4.41 -4.57
CA LEU A 190 -8.80 4.08 -4.41
C LEU A 190 -8.13 3.79 -5.77
N ALA A 191 -8.81 3.06 -6.64
CA ALA A 191 -8.39 2.81 -8.02
C ALA A 191 -8.30 4.13 -8.81
N SER A 192 -9.26 5.04 -8.63
CA SER A 192 -9.23 6.37 -9.27
C SER A 192 -8.03 7.21 -8.82
N ALA A 193 -7.64 7.12 -7.54
CA ALA A 193 -6.41 7.73 -7.06
C ALA A 193 -5.18 7.13 -7.74
N PHE A 194 -5.12 5.80 -7.78
CA PHE A 194 -4.04 5.10 -8.45
C PHE A 194 -3.93 5.46 -9.95
N GLU A 195 -5.04 5.54 -10.68
CA GLU A 195 -5.06 5.93 -12.09
C GLU A 195 -4.40 7.29 -12.34
N ARG A 196 -4.56 8.27 -11.44
CA ARG A 196 -3.92 9.59 -11.61
C ARG A 196 -2.40 9.45 -11.68
N TYR A 197 -1.83 8.60 -10.84
CA TYR A 197 -0.39 8.37 -10.80
C TYR A 197 0.09 7.56 -12.00
N VAL A 198 -0.64 6.50 -12.37
CA VAL A 198 -0.31 5.74 -13.59
C VAL A 198 -0.38 6.64 -14.83
N ARG A 199 -1.38 7.53 -14.95
CA ARG A 199 -1.43 8.52 -16.04
C ARG A 199 -0.25 9.51 -16.01
N ARG A 200 0.17 9.93 -14.81
CA ARG A 200 1.29 10.87 -14.62
C ARG A 200 2.66 10.24 -14.88
N TYR A 201 2.83 8.96 -14.55
CA TYR A 201 4.10 8.22 -14.69
C TYR A 201 3.87 6.80 -15.28
N PRO A 202 3.38 6.69 -16.53
CA PRO A 202 2.90 5.41 -17.08
C PRO A 202 3.97 4.33 -17.18
N GLY A 203 5.21 4.72 -17.47
CA GLY A 203 6.35 3.79 -17.55
C GLY A 203 6.85 3.26 -16.20
N GLN A 204 6.19 3.61 -15.09
CA GLN A 204 6.60 3.20 -13.74
C GLN A 204 5.62 2.29 -13.03
N TRP A 205 4.51 1.93 -13.67
CA TRP A 205 3.60 0.91 -13.14
C TRP A 205 4.04 -0.48 -13.62
N TYR A 206 4.14 -1.42 -12.68
CA TYR A 206 4.54 -2.80 -12.91
C TYR A 206 3.36 -3.73 -12.66
N ALA A 207 2.48 -3.87 -13.66
CA ALA A 207 1.43 -4.88 -13.65
C ALA A 207 2.06 -6.28 -13.84
N PHE A 208 2.47 -6.91 -12.74
CA PHE A 208 3.10 -8.24 -12.75
C PHE A 208 2.14 -9.37 -13.15
N ARG A 209 0.83 -9.11 -13.09
CA ARG A 209 -0.25 -10.04 -13.40
C ARG A 209 -1.31 -9.34 -14.24
N GLU A 210 -2.16 -10.14 -14.86
CA GLU A 210 -3.33 -9.64 -15.59
C GLU A 210 -4.24 -8.85 -14.63
N MET A 211 -4.53 -7.62 -15.02
CA MET A 211 -5.39 -6.71 -14.26
C MET A 211 -6.83 -6.70 -14.76
N TRP A 212 -7.10 -7.31 -15.91
CA TRP A 212 -8.44 -7.42 -16.49
C TRP A 212 -8.65 -8.86 -16.97
N PRO A 213 -9.90 -9.37 -16.99
CA PRO A 213 -10.21 -10.73 -17.42
C PRO A 213 -10.09 -10.98 -18.93
N ASP A 214 -9.91 -9.91 -19.73
CA ASP A 214 -9.82 -9.93 -21.20
C ASP A 214 -8.47 -9.41 -21.71
#